data_AF-A0A4V2X423-F1
#
_entry.id   AF-A0A4V2X423-F1
#
_cell.length_a   1.000
_cell.length_b   1.000
_cell.length_c   1.000
_cell.angle_alpha   90.00
_cell.angle_beta   90.00
_cell.angle_gamma   90.00
#
_symmetry.space_group_name_H-M   'P 1'
#
loop_
_entity.id
_entity.type
_entity.pdbx_description
1 polymer ?
#
loop_
_entity_poly.entity_id
_entity_poly.type
_entity_poly.pdbx_seq_one_letter_code
_entity_poly.pdbx_strand_id
1 'polypeptide(L)'
;MNYYVLMNDYKSSSIPRYLHAIVDTKKQVNEKWNYEGSKYSFPYYMKDPECPDGLFLLCNKNIGDLRFNYYKHGRAHIMSDYFLEFFNSFITSAFICKKLLATSIKDGRVIRDDINYVHFTNKEDFLDLEKSELEEDRFGGVIPHKLVFNENVLDYDVFSINRTLLSGYIFLSEIATEKFIKKEIKGLKLVNLDEAFKEYSIDYRYDIESSKKRVKRKLP
;
A
#
# COMPACT_ATOMS: atom_id res chain seq x y z
N MET A 1 -5.65 -16.42 16.34
CA MET A 1 -5.32 -14.99 16.53
C MET A 1 -5.90 -14.24 15.34
N ASN A 2 -6.64 -13.17 15.59
CA ASN A 2 -7.27 -12.40 14.52
C ASN A 2 -6.29 -11.37 13.97
N TYR A 3 -6.33 -11.17 12.66
CA TYR A 3 -5.53 -10.16 11.98
C TYR A 3 -6.44 -9.20 11.24
N TYR A 4 -5.93 -7.98 11.05
CA TYR A 4 -6.61 -6.94 10.32
C TYR A 4 -5.69 -6.39 9.24
N VAL A 5 -6.29 -5.92 8.14
CA VAL A 5 -5.58 -5.33 7.02
C VAL A 5 -5.90 -3.84 7.00
N LEU A 6 -4.85 -3.05 6.93
CA LEU A 6 -4.94 -1.60 6.81
C LEU A 6 -5.11 -1.24 5.32
N MET A 7 -6.29 -0.74 4.98
CA MET A 7 -6.67 -0.40 3.60
C MET A 7 -7.02 1.08 3.47
N ASN A 8 -7.03 1.61 2.25
CA ASN A 8 -7.48 2.97 1.98
C ASN A 8 -8.98 3.09 2.28
N ASP A 9 -9.39 4.13 3.01
CA ASP A 9 -10.81 4.43 3.18
C ASP A 9 -11.33 5.32 2.03
N TYR A 10 -11.66 4.70 0.90
CA TYR A 10 -12.18 5.40 -0.27
C TYR A 10 -13.59 5.99 -0.09
N LYS A 11 -14.26 5.74 1.05
CA LYS A 11 -15.51 6.42 1.40
C LYS A 11 -15.23 7.79 2.05
N SER A 12 -14.03 8.00 2.57
CA SER A 12 -13.61 9.27 3.15
C SER A 12 -13.38 10.34 2.08
N SER A 13 -13.84 11.56 2.34
CA SER A 13 -13.50 12.74 1.53
C SER A 13 -12.05 13.23 1.75
N SER A 14 -11.33 12.64 2.71
CA SER A 14 -9.94 13.02 3.03
C SER A 14 -8.90 12.44 2.07
N ILE A 15 -9.24 11.36 1.35
CA ILE A 15 -8.35 10.71 0.37
C ILE A 15 -8.92 10.78 -1.04
N PRO A 16 -8.09 10.94 -2.08
CA PRO A 16 -8.52 10.79 -3.45
C PRO A 16 -8.66 9.30 -3.81
N ARG A 17 -9.71 8.93 -4.56
CA ARG A 17 -9.82 7.55 -5.09
C ARG A 17 -8.64 7.20 -6.00
N TYR A 18 -8.22 8.16 -6.81
CA TYR A 18 -7.04 8.06 -7.66
C TYR A 18 -6.07 9.18 -7.27
N LEU A 19 -4.97 8.82 -6.64
CA LEU A 19 -3.88 9.76 -6.39
C LEU A 19 -3.17 10.02 -7.72
N HIS A 20 -3.51 11.13 -8.38
CA HIS A 20 -2.90 11.55 -9.64
C HIS A 20 -1.50 12.13 -9.43
N ALA A 21 -0.59 11.31 -8.92
CA ALA A 21 0.79 11.66 -8.64
C ALA A 21 1.76 10.53 -9.00
N ILE A 22 3.02 10.89 -9.18
CA ILE A 22 4.13 9.93 -9.34
C ILE A 22 5.23 10.25 -8.32
N VAL A 23 5.99 9.22 -7.93
CA VAL A 23 7.17 9.39 -7.08
C VAL A 23 8.41 9.49 -7.97
N ASP A 24 9.26 10.47 -7.69
CA ASP A 24 10.52 10.66 -8.41
C ASP A 24 11.61 11.20 -7.45
N THR A 25 12.86 11.04 -7.85
CA THR A 25 14.02 11.67 -7.23
C THR A 25 14.18 13.14 -7.62
N LYS A 26 13.58 13.55 -8.75
CA LYS A 26 13.70 14.90 -9.29
C LYS A 26 12.36 15.61 -9.27
N LYS A 27 12.41 16.90 -8.90
CA LYS A 27 11.29 17.81 -9.08
C LYS A 27 11.03 18.02 -10.56
N GLN A 28 9.77 17.99 -10.96
CA GLN A 28 9.32 18.32 -12.32
C GLN A 28 8.36 19.50 -12.26
N VAL A 29 8.51 20.45 -13.20
CA VAL A 29 7.60 21.60 -13.35
C VAL A 29 7.22 21.73 -14.83
N ASN A 30 5.93 21.69 -15.10
CA ASN A 30 5.32 21.78 -16.41
C ASN A 30 3.92 22.40 -16.29
N GLU A 31 3.77 23.64 -16.76
CA GLU A 31 2.49 24.38 -16.72
C GLU A 31 1.35 23.69 -17.49
N LYS A 32 1.68 22.80 -18.43
CA LYS A 32 0.71 21.98 -19.18
C LYS A 32 0.22 20.77 -18.38
N TRP A 33 0.67 20.59 -17.15
CA TRP A 33 0.29 19.47 -16.26
C TRP A 33 0.68 18.07 -16.78
N ASN A 34 1.75 18.00 -17.57
CA ASN A 34 2.27 16.74 -18.09
C ASN A 34 3.49 16.30 -17.28
N TYR A 35 3.46 15.05 -16.81
CA TYR A 35 4.63 14.42 -16.21
C TYR A 35 5.54 13.82 -17.29
N GLU A 36 6.83 13.85 -17.03
CA GLU A 36 7.73 12.82 -17.55
C GLU A 36 7.66 11.62 -16.61
N GLY A 37 7.60 10.41 -17.16
CA GLY A 37 7.64 9.19 -16.34
C GLY A 37 8.92 9.13 -15.53
N SER A 38 8.84 8.63 -14.29
CA SER A 38 10.03 8.37 -13.49
C SER A 38 10.95 7.38 -14.21
N LYS A 39 12.26 7.66 -14.23
CA LYS A 39 13.27 6.71 -14.71
C LYS A 39 13.40 5.48 -13.82
N TYR A 40 12.96 5.59 -12.57
CA TYR A 40 13.10 4.56 -11.55
C TYR A 40 11.77 3.89 -11.25
N SER A 41 11.82 2.59 -11.00
CA SER A 41 10.67 1.79 -10.57
C SER A 41 10.47 1.91 -9.06
N PHE A 42 9.69 2.90 -8.63
CA PHE A 42 9.28 3.01 -7.23
C PHE A 42 8.16 2.00 -6.89
N PRO A 43 8.17 1.40 -5.69
CA PRO A 43 9.10 1.66 -4.58
C PRO A 43 10.41 0.85 -4.60
N TYR A 44 10.63 -0.04 -5.57
CA TYR A 44 11.78 -0.96 -5.55
C TYR A 44 13.14 -0.27 -5.58
N TYR A 45 13.25 0.87 -6.29
CA TYR A 45 14.47 1.68 -6.31
C TYR A 45 14.88 2.19 -4.91
N MET A 46 13.98 2.25 -3.93
CA MET A 46 14.33 2.64 -2.56
C MET A 46 15.32 1.68 -1.88
N LYS A 47 15.47 0.46 -2.39
CA LYS A 47 16.46 -0.53 -1.91
C LYS A 47 17.87 -0.25 -2.43
N ASP A 48 17.99 0.57 -3.47
CA ASP A 48 19.27 0.92 -4.06
C ASP A 48 20.03 1.90 -3.15
N PRO A 49 21.31 1.66 -2.84
CA PRO A 49 22.12 2.59 -2.05
C PRO A 49 22.23 4.00 -2.65
N GLU A 50 22.08 4.16 -3.97
CA GLU A 50 22.10 5.45 -4.65
C GLU A 50 20.76 6.20 -4.56
N CYS A 51 19.69 5.57 -4.06
CA CYS A 51 18.40 6.23 -3.91
C CYS A 51 18.47 7.31 -2.81
N PRO A 52 18.20 8.59 -3.15
CA PRO A 52 18.29 9.68 -2.18
C PRO A 52 17.31 9.51 -1.03
N ASP A 53 17.60 10.15 0.11
CA ASP A 53 16.74 10.12 1.30
C ASP A 53 15.45 10.93 1.15
N GLY A 54 15.49 11.97 0.32
CA GLY A 54 14.34 12.79 -0.05
C GLY A 54 13.83 12.45 -1.44
N LEU A 55 12.51 12.24 -1.55
CA LEU A 55 11.79 11.99 -2.78
C LEU A 55 10.72 13.07 -3.00
N PHE A 56 10.26 13.21 -4.24
CA PHE A 56 9.13 14.06 -4.60
C PHE A 56 7.91 13.21 -4.91
N LEU A 57 6.77 13.62 -4.34
CA LEU A 57 5.45 13.23 -4.85
C LEU A 57 5.00 14.34 -5.80
N LEU A 58 5.15 14.09 -7.09
CA LEU A 58 4.80 15.05 -8.14
C LEU A 58 3.28 14.97 -8.35
N CYS A 59 2.55 16.04 -8.01
CA CYS A 59 1.08 16.08 -7.93
C CYS A 59 0.43 16.84 -9.11
N ASN A 60 -0.64 16.26 -9.69
CA ASN A 60 -1.33 16.81 -10.86
C ASN A 60 -2.52 17.68 -10.41
N LYS A 61 -3.23 18.30 -11.36
CA LYS A 61 -4.36 19.20 -11.12
C LYS A 61 -5.50 18.57 -10.30
N ASN A 62 -5.67 17.26 -10.39
CA ASN A 62 -6.78 16.52 -9.75
C ASN A 62 -6.32 15.71 -8.53
N ILE A 63 -5.31 16.19 -7.79
CA ILE A 63 -4.73 15.43 -6.68
C ILE A 63 -5.65 15.32 -5.45
N GLY A 64 -6.68 16.16 -5.35
CA GLY A 64 -7.52 16.26 -4.17
C GLY A 64 -6.83 16.98 -3.01
N ASP A 65 -7.44 16.99 -1.82
CA ASP A 65 -6.97 17.84 -0.71
C ASP A 65 -5.74 17.30 0.04
N LEU A 66 -5.32 16.05 -0.20
CA LEU A 66 -4.20 15.38 0.47
C LEU A 66 -4.22 15.45 2.02
N ARG A 67 -5.40 15.56 2.64
CA ARG A 67 -5.59 15.74 4.11
C ARG A 67 -5.57 14.44 4.92
N PHE A 68 -5.02 13.37 4.36
CA PHE A 68 -4.95 12.06 5.00
C PHE A 68 -3.69 11.89 5.85
N ASN A 69 -3.71 10.94 6.78
CA ASN A 69 -2.50 10.50 7.48
C ASN A 69 -1.89 9.26 6.84
N TYR A 70 -2.71 8.46 6.16
CA TYR A 70 -2.30 7.26 5.45
C TYR A 70 -2.87 7.24 4.02
N TYR A 71 -2.06 6.76 3.07
CA TYR A 71 -2.51 6.37 1.75
C TYR A 71 -1.65 5.23 1.18
N LYS A 72 -2.25 4.10 0.83
CA LYS A 72 -1.59 3.03 0.08
C LYS A 72 -1.38 3.47 -1.37
N HIS A 73 -0.12 3.50 -1.81
CA HIS A 73 0.28 3.92 -3.14
C HIS A 73 1.08 2.78 -3.82
N GLY A 74 0.41 1.99 -4.65
CA GLY A 74 1.01 0.80 -5.26
C GLY A 74 1.41 -0.22 -4.19
N ARG A 75 2.70 -0.58 -4.14
CA ARG A 75 3.31 -1.49 -3.14
C ARG A 75 4.00 -0.76 -1.97
N ALA A 76 3.74 0.53 -1.84
CA ALA A 76 4.25 1.35 -0.75
C ALA A 76 3.11 2.12 -0.11
N HIS A 77 3.45 2.86 0.93
CA HIS A 77 2.54 3.60 1.77
C HIS A 77 3.04 5.03 1.93
N ILE A 78 2.14 5.98 1.82
CA ILE A 78 2.37 7.37 2.20
C ILE A 78 1.88 7.52 3.62
N MET A 79 2.75 7.94 4.53
CA MET A 79 2.45 8.13 5.95
C MET A 79 2.83 9.54 6.38
N SER A 80 1.94 10.26 7.05
CA SER A 80 2.30 11.52 7.68
C SER A 80 3.29 11.31 8.82
N ASP A 81 4.09 12.32 9.16
CA ASP A 81 5.04 12.26 10.28
C ASP A 81 4.34 11.82 11.58
N TYR A 82 3.15 12.38 11.85
CA TYR A 82 2.27 11.98 12.96
C TYR A 82 1.93 10.48 12.97
N PHE A 83 1.68 9.91 11.79
CA PHE A 83 1.29 8.50 11.69
C PHE A 83 2.53 7.61 11.79
N LEU A 84 3.64 8.00 11.16
CA LEU A 84 4.90 7.27 11.24
C LEU A 84 5.43 7.21 12.67
N GLU A 85 5.35 8.30 13.44
CA GLU A 85 5.72 8.31 14.86
C GLU A 85 4.91 7.29 15.66
N PHE A 86 3.59 7.26 15.48
CA PHE A 86 2.73 6.25 16.09
C PHE A 86 3.07 4.84 15.60
N PHE A 87 3.32 4.67 14.30
CA PHE A 87 3.65 3.40 13.67
C PHE A 87 4.96 2.80 14.21
N ASN A 88 5.94 3.65 14.53
CA ASN A 88 7.22 3.23 15.10
C ASN A 88 7.13 2.75 16.56
N SER A 89 5.98 2.84 17.21
CA SER A 89 5.76 2.28 18.55
C SER A 89 5.46 0.77 18.56
N PHE A 90 5.35 0.16 17.38
CA PHE A 90 5.03 -1.26 17.19
C PHE A 90 6.27 -2.07 16.82
N ILE A 91 6.23 -3.37 17.12
CA ILE A 91 7.22 -4.31 16.58
C ILE A 91 6.85 -4.62 15.13
N THR A 92 7.66 -4.16 14.18
CA THR A 92 7.33 -4.24 12.75
C THR A 92 8.30 -5.11 11.98
N SER A 93 7.80 -5.81 10.97
CA SER A 93 8.66 -6.43 9.95
C SER A 93 9.44 -5.36 9.16
N ALA A 94 10.59 -5.70 8.60
CA ALA A 94 11.52 -4.75 7.99
C ALA A 94 10.91 -3.86 6.88
N PHE A 95 11.13 -2.55 6.96
CA PHE A 95 10.73 -1.59 5.94
C PHE A 95 11.82 -0.54 5.67
N ILE A 96 11.72 0.11 4.51
CA ILE A 96 12.49 1.30 4.14
C ILE A 96 11.56 2.50 4.20
N CYS A 97 12.03 3.60 4.76
CA CYS A 97 11.32 4.86 4.83
C CYS A 97 12.16 5.98 4.22
N LYS A 98 11.56 6.78 3.35
CA LYS A 98 12.18 7.95 2.70
C LYS A 98 11.28 9.17 2.90
N LYS A 99 11.87 10.36 3.10
CA LYS A 99 11.08 11.58 3.22
C LYS A 99 10.44 11.89 1.88
N LEU A 100 9.18 12.33 1.88
CA LEU A 100 8.43 12.59 0.66
C LEU A 100 7.91 14.03 0.67
N LEU A 101 8.28 14.81 -0.34
CA LEU A 101 7.83 16.18 -0.52
C LEU A 101 6.78 16.24 -1.63
N ALA A 102 5.53 16.51 -1.28
CA ALA A 102 4.47 16.67 -2.25
C ALA A 102 4.55 18.05 -2.91
N THR A 103 4.68 18.07 -4.23
CA THR A 103 4.82 19.30 -5.01
C THR A 103 3.87 19.33 -6.19
N SER A 104 3.24 20.47 -6.44
CA SER A 104 2.48 20.74 -7.66
C SER A 104 3.41 20.71 -8.87
N ILE A 105 3.08 19.96 -9.92
CA ILE A 105 3.86 20.01 -11.16
C ILE A 105 3.61 21.27 -11.97
N LYS A 106 2.56 22.06 -11.71
CA LYS A 106 2.30 23.26 -12.51
C LYS A 106 3.39 24.31 -12.32
N ASP A 107 3.76 24.54 -11.07
CA ASP A 107 4.56 25.67 -10.61
C ASP A 107 5.65 25.25 -9.61
N GLY A 108 5.70 23.96 -9.24
CA GLY A 108 6.64 23.45 -8.26
C GLY A 108 6.32 23.82 -6.82
N ARG A 109 5.14 24.37 -6.53
CA ARG A 109 4.76 24.75 -5.17
C ARG A 109 4.70 23.51 -4.26
N VAL A 110 5.23 23.62 -3.05
CA VAL A 110 5.06 22.60 -2.01
C VAL A 110 3.61 22.58 -1.56
N ILE A 111 2.99 21.41 -1.66
CA ILE A 111 1.64 21.14 -1.19
C ILE A 111 1.69 20.56 0.22
N ARG A 112 2.67 19.68 0.47
CA ARG A 112 2.80 18.96 1.72
C ARG A 112 4.23 18.47 1.93
N ASP A 113 4.75 18.61 3.14
CA ASP A 113 6.12 18.24 3.52
C ASP A 113 6.20 17.39 4.80
N ASP A 114 5.07 17.09 5.44
CA ASP A 114 4.95 16.24 6.62
C ASP A 114 4.68 14.76 6.27
N ILE A 115 5.13 14.26 5.11
CA ILE A 115 4.85 12.88 4.67
C ILE A 115 6.11 12.09 4.32
N ASN A 116 5.96 10.77 4.36
CA ASN A 116 7.01 9.78 4.15
C ASN A 116 6.52 8.69 3.20
N TYR A 117 7.45 8.10 2.46
CA TYR A 117 7.21 6.97 1.58
C TYR A 117 7.81 5.71 2.19
N VAL A 118 6.95 4.75 2.55
CA VAL A 118 7.28 3.56 3.32
C VAL A 118 7.06 2.32 2.46
N HIS A 119 8.07 1.46 2.38
CA HIS A 119 8.02 0.21 1.63
C HIS A 119 8.53 -0.96 2.47
N PHE A 120 7.66 -1.95 2.71
CA PHE A 120 8.05 -3.18 3.39
C PHE A 120 8.96 -4.04 2.51
N THR A 121 10.03 -4.56 3.09
CA THR A 121 11.11 -5.28 2.40
C THR A 121 11.34 -6.69 2.92
N ASN A 122 10.32 -7.23 3.61
CA ASN A 122 10.34 -8.54 4.26
C ASN A 122 10.96 -9.60 3.36
N LYS A 123 11.99 -10.26 3.87
CA LYS A 123 12.60 -11.44 3.22
C LYS A 123 11.88 -12.71 3.64
N GLU A 124 11.31 -12.71 4.84
CA GLU A 124 10.55 -13.81 5.39
C GLU A 124 9.21 -13.96 4.67
N ASP A 125 8.82 -15.21 4.48
CA ASP A 125 7.49 -15.57 4.01
C ASP A 125 6.63 -15.85 5.23
N PHE A 126 5.63 -14.99 5.45
CA PHE A 126 4.72 -15.09 6.58
C PHE A 126 3.50 -15.96 6.30
N LEU A 127 3.33 -16.41 5.06
CA LEU A 127 2.17 -17.18 4.65
C LEU A 127 2.39 -18.68 4.87
N ASP A 128 1.43 -19.36 5.49
CA ASP A 128 1.35 -20.82 5.50
C ASP A 128 0.64 -21.25 4.19
N LEU A 129 1.44 -21.66 3.20
CA LEU A 129 0.95 -22.00 1.87
C LEU A 129 0.10 -23.27 1.84
N GLU A 130 0.27 -24.18 2.80
CA GLU A 130 -0.46 -25.43 2.86
C GLU A 130 -1.84 -25.24 3.48
N LYS A 131 -1.95 -24.35 4.47
CA LYS A 131 -3.22 -24.06 5.15
C LYS A 131 -4.01 -22.90 4.53
N SER A 132 -3.39 -22.09 3.69
CA SER A 132 -4.05 -21.01 2.96
C SER A 132 -4.82 -21.55 1.75
N GLU A 133 -5.97 -20.96 1.45
CA GLU A 133 -6.74 -21.28 0.24
C GLU A 133 -6.42 -20.23 -0.81
N LEU A 134 -5.58 -20.62 -1.78
CA LEU A 134 -5.02 -19.74 -2.80
C LEU A 134 -5.39 -20.24 -4.20
N GLU A 135 -5.71 -19.32 -5.10
CA GLU A 135 -5.99 -19.61 -6.51
C GLU A 135 -5.19 -18.67 -7.41
N GLU A 136 -4.60 -19.18 -8.50
CA GLU A 136 -3.93 -18.32 -9.48
C GLU A 136 -4.91 -17.84 -10.55
N ASP A 137 -4.99 -16.52 -10.74
CA ASP A 137 -5.79 -15.90 -11.79
C ASP A 137 -5.13 -16.02 -13.18
N ARG A 138 -5.86 -15.61 -14.22
CA ARG A 138 -5.38 -15.68 -15.61
C ARG A 138 -4.19 -14.77 -15.92
N PHE A 139 -3.88 -13.82 -15.05
CA PHE A 139 -2.78 -12.86 -15.17
C PHE A 139 -1.58 -13.23 -14.29
N GLY A 140 -1.63 -14.37 -13.59
CA GLY A 140 -0.59 -14.81 -12.67
C GLY A 140 -0.68 -14.17 -11.28
N GLY A 141 -1.75 -13.43 -10.98
CA GLY A 141 -2.05 -12.95 -9.64
C GLY A 141 -2.53 -14.10 -8.75
N VAL A 142 -2.14 -14.10 -7.48
CA VAL A 142 -2.59 -15.13 -6.52
C VAL A 142 -3.75 -14.57 -5.69
N ILE A 143 -4.95 -15.06 -5.95
CA ILE A 143 -6.19 -14.76 -5.23
C ILE A 143 -6.15 -15.43 -3.85
N PRO A 144 -6.27 -14.67 -2.76
CA PRO A 144 -6.36 -15.22 -1.41
C PRO A 144 -7.82 -15.41 -0.97
N HIS A 145 -8.39 -16.60 -1.18
CA HIS A 145 -9.72 -16.92 -0.65
C HIS A 145 -9.68 -17.04 0.88
N LYS A 146 -8.59 -17.57 1.42
CA LYS A 146 -8.30 -17.62 2.85
C LYS A 146 -6.80 -17.49 3.09
N LEU A 147 -6.40 -16.61 3.99
CA LEU A 147 -5.01 -16.44 4.40
C LEU A 147 -4.80 -17.06 5.79
N VAL A 148 -3.79 -17.92 5.89
CA VAL A 148 -3.31 -18.44 7.17
C VAL A 148 -1.84 -18.07 7.28
N PHE A 149 -1.46 -17.39 8.36
CA PHE A 149 -0.06 -17.04 8.60
C PHE A 149 0.65 -18.12 9.40
N ASN A 150 1.95 -18.31 9.12
CA ASN A 150 2.80 -19.19 9.91
C ASN A 150 3.22 -18.53 11.23
N GLU A 151 3.87 -19.29 12.12
CA GLU A 151 4.19 -18.83 13.48
C GLU A 151 5.16 -17.65 13.54
N ASN A 152 5.92 -17.37 12.48
CA ASN A 152 6.88 -16.26 12.46
C ASN A 152 6.20 -14.88 12.59
N VAL A 153 4.90 -14.76 12.28
CA VAL A 153 4.20 -13.48 12.48
C VAL A 153 3.94 -13.16 13.95
N LEU A 154 4.07 -14.14 14.85
CA LEU A 154 3.81 -13.94 16.28
C LEU A 154 4.81 -12.98 16.93
N ASP A 155 5.99 -12.78 16.31
CA ASP A 155 7.00 -11.84 16.75
C ASP A 155 6.71 -10.39 16.34
N TYR A 156 5.64 -10.14 15.57
CA TYR A 156 5.34 -8.84 14.99
C TYR A 156 3.93 -8.35 15.32
N ASP A 157 3.85 -7.09 15.74
CA ASP A 157 2.59 -6.35 15.81
C ASP A 157 2.09 -5.99 14.41
N VAL A 158 3.03 -5.67 13.52
CA VAL A 158 2.74 -5.15 12.18
C VAL A 158 3.65 -5.79 11.14
N PHE A 159 3.06 -6.32 10.07
CA PHE A 159 3.84 -6.94 9.00
C PHE A 159 3.21 -6.74 7.63
N SER A 160 3.94 -7.17 6.60
CA SER A 160 3.45 -7.20 5.21
C SER A 160 3.81 -8.52 4.56
N ILE A 161 2.98 -8.99 3.63
CA ILE A 161 3.25 -10.19 2.84
C ILE A 161 3.64 -9.82 1.42
N ASN A 162 4.42 -10.70 0.79
CA ASN A 162 4.90 -10.49 -0.57
C ASN A 162 4.12 -11.28 -1.62
N ARG A 163 3.32 -12.25 -1.18
CA ARG A 163 2.53 -13.13 -2.03
C ARG A 163 1.06 -12.71 -1.99
N THR A 164 0.33 -13.02 -3.05
CA THR A 164 -1.09 -12.69 -3.25
C THR A 164 -1.42 -11.28 -3.75
N LEU A 165 -2.67 -11.08 -4.15
CA LEU A 165 -3.22 -9.77 -4.52
C LEU A 165 -3.25 -8.79 -3.34
N LEU A 166 -3.19 -9.28 -2.09
CA LEU A 166 -3.02 -8.47 -0.89
C LEU A 166 -1.54 -8.21 -0.55
N SER A 167 -0.62 -8.51 -1.47
CA SER A 167 0.79 -8.21 -1.25
C SER A 167 1.08 -6.70 -1.17
N GLY A 168 1.99 -6.33 -0.27
CA GLY A 168 2.30 -4.93 0.04
C GLY A 168 1.18 -4.19 0.78
N TYR A 169 0.17 -4.89 1.33
CA TYR A 169 -0.69 -4.33 2.38
C TYR A 169 -0.04 -4.49 3.75
N ILE A 170 -0.49 -3.68 4.70
CA ILE A 170 -0.07 -3.77 6.10
C ILE A 170 -1.10 -4.62 6.85
N PHE A 171 -0.60 -5.63 7.55
CA PHE A 171 -1.34 -6.53 8.42
C PHE A 171 -1.03 -6.19 9.87
N LEU A 172 -2.04 -6.19 10.72
CA LEU A 172 -1.99 -5.81 12.12
C LEU A 172 -2.43 -7.00 12.98
N SER A 173 -1.71 -7.22 14.08
CA SER A 173 -2.20 -8.04 15.19
C SER A 173 -3.46 -7.42 15.80
N GLU A 174 -4.21 -8.21 16.57
CA GLU A 174 -5.39 -7.75 17.30
C GLU A 174 -5.06 -6.61 18.27
N ILE A 175 -3.97 -6.74 19.03
CA ILE A 175 -3.47 -5.71 19.96
C ILE A 175 -3.11 -4.41 19.22
N ALA A 176 -2.43 -4.52 18.07
CA ALA A 176 -2.12 -3.35 17.26
C ALA A 176 -3.40 -2.67 16.75
N THR A 177 -4.38 -3.47 16.32
CA THR A 177 -5.65 -2.98 15.79
C THR A 177 -6.41 -2.14 16.82
N GLU A 178 -6.47 -2.57 18.08
CA GLU A 178 -7.10 -1.80 19.16
C GLU A 178 -6.45 -0.43 19.38
N LYS A 179 -5.11 -0.35 19.30
CA LYS A 179 -4.38 0.91 19.41
C LYS A 179 -4.66 1.81 18.21
N PHE A 180 -4.75 1.25 17.01
CA PHE A 180 -5.09 2.00 15.79
C PHE A 180 -6.50 2.62 15.86
N ILE A 181 -7.49 1.87 16.33
CA ILE A 181 -8.87 2.36 16.49
C ILE A 181 -8.90 3.60 17.38
N LYS A 182 -8.16 3.60 18.49
CA LYS A 182 -8.11 4.72 19.44
C LYS A 182 -7.38 5.96 18.90
N LYS A 183 -6.52 5.81 17.89
CA LYS A 183 -5.64 6.88 17.40
C LYS A 183 -6.28 7.78 16.32
N GLU A 184 -7.41 7.35 15.74
CA GLU A 184 -8.18 8.09 14.74
C GLU A 184 -7.34 8.58 13.52
N ILE A 185 -6.54 7.68 12.94
CA ILE A 185 -5.73 7.98 11.76
C ILE A 185 -6.61 8.21 10.52
N LYS A 186 -6.49 9.37 9.87
CA LYS A 186 -7.29 9.70 8.67
C LYS A 186 -6.81 8.96 7.43
N GLY A 187 -7.77 8.54 6.59
CA GLY A 187 -7.51 7.99 5.26
C GLY A 187 -7.33 6.47 5.20
N LEU A 188 -7.48 5.77 6.34
CA LEU A 188 -7.47 4.32 6.41
C LEU A 188 -8.79 3.75 6.93
N LYS A 189 -9.03 2.50 6.58
CA LYS A 189 -10.00 1.61 7.22
C LYS A 189 -9.26 0.35 7.69
N LEU A 190 -9.71 -0.21 8.80
CA LEU A 190 -9.22 -1.48 9.35
C LEU A 190 -10.23 -2.56 8.96
N VAL A 191 -9.79 -3.57 8.21
CA VAL A 191 -10.65 -4.63 7.70
C VAL A 191 -10.19 -5.95 8.31
N ASN A 192 -11.12 -6.75 8.85
CA ASN A 192 -10.77 -8.09 9.31
C ASN A 192 -10.18 -8.90 8.15
N LEU A 193 -9.17 -9.72 8.41
CA LEU A 193 -8.48 -10.54 7.40
C LEU A 193 -9.44 -11.32 6.51
N ASP A 194 -10.49 -11.91 7.09
CA ASP A 194 -11.46 -12.75 6.37
C ASP A 194 -12.29 -11.94 5.36
N GLU A 195 -12.45 -10.63 5.58
CA GLU A 195 -13.18 -9.72 4.67
C GLU A 195 -12.24 -8.90 3.76
N ALA A 196 -10.92 -8.98 3.98
CA ALA A 196 -9.96 -8.10 3.30
C ALA A 196 -9.96 -8.26 1.78
N PHE A 197 -10.07 -9.49 1.27
CA PHE A 197 -10.07 -9.71 -0.18
C PHE A 197 -11.38 -9.27 -0.85
N LYS A 198 -12.50 -9.36 -0.14
CA LYS A 198 -13.79 -8.83 -0.61
C LYS A 198 -13.75 -7.31 -0.68
N GLU A 199 -13.23 -6.64 0.35
CA GLU A 199 -13.03 -5.19 0.33
C GLU A 199 -12.04 -4.77 -0.77
N TYR A 200 -10.95 -5.51 -0.98
CA TYR A 200 -10.06 -5.32 -2.13
C TYR A 200 -10.83 -5.38 -3.45
N SER A 201 -11.69 -6.39 -3.62
CA SER A 201 -12.45 -6.58 -4.84
C SER A 201 -13.40 -5.41 -5.13
N ILE A 202 -14.02 -4.86 -4.09
CA ILE A 202 -14.88 -3.66 -4.19
C ILE A 202 -14.05 -2.41 -4.53
N ASP A 203 -12.98 -2.17 -3.79
CA ASP A 203 -12.17 -0.95 -3.90
C ASP A 203 -11.51 -0.83 -5.28
N TYR A 204 -10.93 -1.95 -5.75
CA TYR A 204 -10.14 -2.04 -6.98
C TYR A 204 -10.95 -2.58 -8.17
N ARG A 205 -12.26 -2.80 -7.99
CA ARG A 205 -13.15 -3.37 -9.03
C ARG A 205 -12.61 -4.68 -9.61
N TYR A 206 -12.02 -5.51 -8.76
CA TYR A 206 -11.52 -6.81 -9.16
C TYR A 206 -12.69 -7.79 -9.21
N ASP A 207 -12.93 -8.36 -10.39
CA ASP A 207 -13.95 -9.39 -10.59
C ASP A 207 -13.28 -10.76 -10.67
N ILE A 208 -13.56 -11.60 -9.68
CA ILE A 208 -13.01 -12.94 -9.55
C ILE A 208 -13.44 -13.80 -10.74
N GLU A 209 -14.71 -13.76 -11.14
CA GLU A 209 -15.24 -14.68 -12.16
C GLU A 209 -14.63 -14.41 -13.54
N SER A 210 -14.47 -13.14 -13.92
CA SER A 210 -13.78 -12.80 -15.17
C SER A 210 -12.27 -13.01 -15.13
N SER A 211 -11.68 -13.13 -13.94
CA SER A 211 -10.23 -13.30 -13.74
C SER A 211 -9.80 -14.77 -13.65
N LYS A 212 -10.72 -15.71 -13.46
CA LYS A 212 -10.42 -17.16 -13.44
C LYS A 212 -9.74 -17.62 -14.73
N LYS A 213 -8.76 -18.52 -14.59
CA LYS A 213 -8.16 -19.22 -15.74
C LYS A 213 -9.25 -20.03 -16.46
N ARG A 214 -9.53 -19.69 -17.73
CA ARG A 214 -10.46 -20.48 -18.53
C ARG A 214 -9.89 -21.87 -18.77
N VAL A 215 -10.57 -22.91 -18.28
CA VAL A 215 -10.28 -24.29 -18.66
C VAL A 215 -10.53 -24.42 -20.16
N LYS A 216 -9.47 -24.65 -20.95
CA LYS A 216 -9.63 -24.97 -22.37
C LYS A 216 -10.41 -26.28 -22.47
N ARG A 217 -11.71 -26.21 -22.77
CA ARG A 217 -12.45 -27.40 -23.23
C ARG A 217 -11.78 -27.87 -24.51
N LYS A 218 -11.25 -29.09 -24.53
CA LYS A 218 -10.89 -29.75 -25.80
C LYS A 218 -12.18 -29.82 -26.62
N LEU A 219 -12.15 -29.26 -27.81
CA LEU A 219 -13.22 -29.47 -28.78
C LEU A 219 -13.30 -30.99 -29.07
N PRO A 220 -14.50 -31.55 -29.21
CA PRO A 220 -14.69 -32.96 -29.54
C PRO A 220 -14.03 -33.34 -30.87
#